data_AF-A0A2N0T1Q0-F1
#
_entry.id   AF-A0A2N0T1Q0-F1
#
_cell.length_a   1.000
_cell.length_b   1.000
_cell.length_c   1.000
_cell.angle_alpha   90.00
_cell.angle_beta   90.00
_cell.angle_gamma   90.00
#
_symmetry.space_group_name_H-M   'P 1'
#
loop_
_entity.id
_entity.type
_entity.pdbx_description
1 polymer ?
#
loop_
_entity_poly.entity_id
_entity_poly.type
_entity_poly.pdbx_seq_one_letter_code
_entity_poly.pdbx_strand_id
1 'polypeptide(L)'
;MNRLKRLLHLEEPEPVEKPEPEPPVVEPCPICGLVPKLKHVCVTRNYRDYWLEKDSWQLLEWCDHVESILSFASFFEDESVQKWNTGCRRLKAVVDEPVPECPACGEKPVVQTDSESDIPQLVCSCNELLSNVEITNVYKRKREWIRRCNALKRKQDNVKDMEQLIGETQ
;
A
#
# COMPACT_ATOMS: atom_id res chain seq x y z
N MET A 1 -14.25 -55.03 -17.45
CA MET A 1 -15.15 -53.86 -17.50
C MET A 1 -14.92 -53.04 -18.78
N ASN A 2 -15.31 -53.52 -19.97
CA ASN A 2 -15.03 -52.79 -21.22
C ASN A 2 -16.09 -52.95 -22.34
N ARG A 3 -17.27 -53.50 -22.02
CA ARG A 3 -18.37 -53.71 -22.98
C ARG A 3 -19.51 -52.69 -22.82
N LEU A 4 -19.78 -52.23 -21.59
CA LEU A 4 -20.83 -51.25 -21.27
C LEU A 4 -20.53 -49.84 -21.79
N LYS A 5 -19.25 -49.43 -21.85
CA LYS A 5 -18.86 -48.10 -22.37
C LYS A 5 -19.09 -47.92 -23.87
N ARG A 6 -19.09 -49.00 -24.68
CA ARG A 6 -19.31 -48.92 -26.14
C ARG A 6 -20.77 -48.80 -26.55
N LEU A 7 -21.71 -49.27 -25.73
CA LEU A 7 -23.14 -49.26 -26.06
C LEU A 7 -23.78 -47.87 -25.95
N LEU A 8 -23.15 -46.93 -25.25
CA LEU A 8 -23.75 -45.62 -24.98
C LEU A 8 -23.35 -44.52 -25.96
N HIS A 9 -22.37 -44.73 -26.86
CA HIS A 9 -21.87 -43.69 -27.79
C HIS A 9 -21.77 -42.31 -27.11
N LEU A 10 -21.38 -42.29 -25.84
CA LEU A 10 -20.94 -41.09 -25.18
C LEU A 10 -19.50 -40.93 -25.61
N GLU A 11 -19.31 -40.47 -26.85
CA GLU A 11 -18.10 -39.73 -27.18
C GLU A 11 -17.92 -38.73 -26.04
N GLU A 12 -16.89 -38.92 -25.22
CA GLU A 12 -16.46 -37.87 -24.30
C GLU A 12 -16.28 -36.65 -25.21
N PRO A 13 -17.08 -35.58 -25.02
CA PRO A 13 -16.97 -34.42 -25.88
C PRO A 13 -15.51 -34.00 -25.86
N GLU A 14 -14.92 -33.79 -27.05
CA GLU A 14 -13.56 -33.28 -27.15
C GLU A 14 -13.44 -32.11 -26.17
N PRO A 15 -12.39 -32.07 -25.33
CA PRO A 15 -12.24 -31.01 -24.37
C PRO A 15 -12.21 -29.70 -25.15
N VAL A 16 -13.33 -28.99 -25.13
CA VAL A 16 -13.44 -27.66 -25.72
C VAL A 16 -12.45 -26.82 -24.94
N GLU A 17 -11.35 -26.42 -25.59
CA GLU A 17 -10.40 -25.47 -25.02
C GLU A 17 -11.21 -24.25 -24.61
N LYS A 18 -11.41 -24.09 -23.28
CA LYS A 18 -12.06 -22.90 -22.76
C LYS A 18 -11.20 -21.72 -23.21
N PRO A 19 -11.79 -20.67 -23.81
CA PRO A 19 -11.03 -19.48 -24.13
C PRO A 19 -10.37 -18.97 -22.84
N GLU A 20 -9.09 -18.61 -22.93
CA GLU A 20 -8.38 -18.05 -21.79
C GLU A 20 -9.16 -16.85 -21.24
N PRO A 21 -9.36 -16.75 -19.92
CA PRO A 21 -10.08 -15.63 -19.34
C PRO A 21 -9.36 -14.32 -19.67
N GLU A 22 -10.10 -13.24 -19.86
CA GLU A 22 -9.49 -11.93 -20.07
C GLU A 22 -8.77 -11.46 -18.78
N PRO A 23 -7.60 -10.81 -18.90
CA PRO A 23 -6.89 -10.30 -17.74
C PRO A 23 -7.68 -9.18 -17.05
N PRO A 24 -7.76 -9.16 -15.71
CA PRO A 24 -8.39 -8.09 -14.99
C PRO A 24 -7.62 -6.78 -15.14
N VAL A 25 -8.32 -5.65 -15.04
CA VAL A 25 -7.70 -4.33 -15.02
C VAL A 25 -6.93 -4.16 -13.70
N VAL A 26 -5.68 -3.68 -13.81
CA VAL A 26 -4.81 -3.40 -12.65
C VAL A 26 -4.59 -1.91 -12.52
N GLU A 27 -4.82 -1.37 -11.33
CA GLU A 27 -4.56 0.03 -11.01
C GLU A 27 -3.05 0.31 -10.98
N PRO A 28 -2.57 1.45 -11.51
CA PRO A 28 -1.19 1.86 -11.35
C PRO A 28 -0.88 2.16 -9.88
N CYS A 29 0.37 1.95 -9.47
CA CYS A 29 0.87 2.40 -8.18
C CYS A 29 0.64 3.92 -8.04
N PRO A 30 -0.02 4.40 -6.98
CA PRO A 30 -0.29 5.83 -6.81
C PRO A 30 0.95 6.66 -6.45
N ILE A 31 2.08 6.01 -6.12
CA ILE A 31 3.34 6.69 -5.77
C ILE A 31 4.24 6.84 -7.00
N CYS A 32 4.47 5.74 -7.75
CA CYS A 32 5.42 5.72 -8.87
C CYS A 32 4.80 5.50 -10.25
N GLY A 33 3.49 5.27 -10.34
CA GLY A 33 2.78 5.02 -11.59
C GLY A 33 2.98 3.63 -12.21
N LEU A 34 3.84 2.78 -11.62
CA LEU A 34 4.09 1.43 -12.13
C LEU A 34 2.83 0.57 -12.06
N VAL A 35 2.45 -0.03 -13.19
CA VAL A 35 1.37 -1.03 -13.28
C VAL A 35 1.99 -2.42 -13.17
N PRO A 36 1.60 -3.24 -12.19
CA PRO A 36 2.12 -4.59 -12.07
C PRO A 36 1.83 -5.47 -13.29
N LYS A 37 2.74 -6.39 -13.60
CA LYS A 37 2.46 -7.42 -14.61
C LYS A 37 1.63 -8.55 -14.02
N LEU A 38 0.69 -9.03 -14.82
CA LEU A 38 -0.17 -10.16 -14.48
C LEU A 38 0.36 -11.47 -15.05
N LYS A 39 0.17 -12.53 -14.29
CA LYS A 39 0.36 -13.91 -14.73
C LYS A 39 -0.93 -14.69 -14.49
N HIS A 40 -1.45 -15.32 -15.54
CA HIS A 40 -2.55 -16.26 -15.41
C HIS A 40 -2.04 -17.56 -14.78
N VAL A 41 -2.75 -18.05 -13.77
CA VAL A 41 -2.43 -19.29 -13.08
C VAL A 41 -3.72 -20.05 -12.80
N CYS A 42 -3.84 -21.24 -13.39
CA CYS A 42 -4.85 -22.21 -13.00
C CYS A 42 -4.39 -22.93 -11.74
N VAL A 43 -5.13 -22.76 -10.64
CA VAL A 43 -4.84 -23.41 -9.37
C VAL A 43 -5.79 -24.59 -9.21
N THR A 44 -5.24 -25.80 -9.22
CA THR A 44 -5.95 -27.03 -8.87
C THR A 44 -5.88 -27.20 -7.35
N ARG A 45 -7.00 -27.05 -6.65
CA ARG A 45 -7.13 -27.42 -5.24
C ARG A 45 -7.79 -28.77 -5.12
N ASN A 46 -7.14 -29.63 -4.33
CA ASN A 46 -7.52 -31.01 -4.16
C ASN A 46 -8.17 -31.17 -2.77
N TYR A 47 -9.49 -31.32 -2.74
CA TYR A 47 -10.22 -31.62 -1.51
C TYR A 47 -10.53 -33.11 -1.46
N ARG A 48 -10.81 -33.62 -0.25
CA ARG A 48 -10.98 -35.06 0.01
C ARG A 48 -12.02 -35.72 -0.90
N ASP A 49 -13.03 -34.97 -1.32
CA ASP A 49 -14.20 -35.48 -2.05
C ASP A 49 -14.43 -34.82 -3.44
N TYR A 50 -13.64 -33.79 -3.82
CA TYR A 50 -13.73 -33.16 -5.15
C TYR A 50 -12.50 -32.32 -5.51
N TRP A 51 -12.32 -32.10 -6.83
CA TRP A 51 -11.30 -31.23 -7.41
C TRP A 51 -11.89 -29.87 -7.75
N LEU A 52 -11.22 -28.79 -7.35
CA LEU A 52 -11.60 -27.42 -7.73
C LEU A 52 -10.47 -26.82 -8.56
N GLU A 53 -10.73 -26.60 -9.84
CA GLU A 53 -9.90 -25.76 -10.70
C GLU A 53 -10.42 -24.33 -10.61
N LYS A 54 -9.56 -23.41 -10.14
CA LYS A 54 -9.86 -21.97 -10.14
C LYS A 54 -8.79 -21.24 -10.93
N ASP A 55 -9.23 -20.58 -12.00
CA ASP A 55 -8.42 -19.60 -12.71
C ASP A 55 -8.19 -18.39 -11.81
N SER A 56 -6.93 -17.97 -11.70
CA SER A 56 -6.53 -16.85 -10.87
C SER A 56 -5.47 -16.02 -11.56
N TRP A 57 -5.53 -14.70 -11.33
CA TRP A 57 -4.52 -13.77 -11.80
C TRP A 57 -3.61 -13.40 -10.62
N GLN A 58 -2.32 -13.62 -10.80
CA GLN A 58 -1.28 -13.28 -9.84
C GLN A 58 -0.46 -12.10 -10.34
N LEU A 59 -0.07 -11.22 -9.41
CA LEU A 59 0.87 -10.14 -9.70
C LEU A 59 2.29 -10.73 -9.68
N LEU A 60 3.04 -10.55 -10.77
CA LEU A 60 4.36 -11.15 -10.96
C LEU A 60 5.50 -10.14 -10.76
N GLU A 61 5.30 -8.92 -11.26
CA GLU A 61 6.26 -7.83 -11.15
C GLU A 61 5.52 -6.63 -10.57
N TRP A 62 5.96 -6.14 -9.41
CA TRP A 62 5.41 -4.96 -8.74
C TRP A 62 6.55 -4.06 -8.25
N CYS A 63 6.23 -2.82 -7.87
CA CYS A 63 7.20 -1.88 -7.31
C CYS A 63 7.44 -2.12 -5.81
N ASP A 64 8.49 -1.49 -5.28
CA ASP A 64 8.88 -1.58 -3.86
C ASP A 64 7.81 -1.03 -2.88
N HIS A 65 6.84 -0.26 -3.39
CA HIS A 65 5.70 0.22 -2.60
C HIS A 65 4.64 -0.84 -2.28
N VAL A 66 4.83 -2.10 -2.70
CA VAL A 66 3.85 -3.18 -2.54
C VAL A 66 3.39 -3.34 -1.10
N GLU A 67 4.30 -3.29 -0.12
CA GLU A 67 3.95 -3.46 1.29
C GLU A 67 3.08 -2.30 1.79
N SER A 68 3.43 -1.08 1.38
CA SER A 68 2.62 0.11 1.67
C SER A 68 1.22 -0.05 1.07
N ILE A 69 1.10 -0.42 -0.21
CA ILE A 69 -0.19 -0.59 -0.90
C ILE A 69 -1.03 -1.68 -0.23
N LEU A 70 -0.46 -2.87 -0.02
CA LEU A 70 -1.18 -4.02 0.53
C LEU A 70 -1.63 -3.78 1.98
N SER A 71 -0.90 -2.96 2.73
CA SER A 71 -1.33 -2.60 4.09
C SER A 71 -2.60 -1.75 4.15
N PHE A 72 -3.05 -1.17 3.03
CA PHE A 72 -4.36 -0.54 2.91
C PHE A 72 -5.45 -1.50 2.45
N ALA A 73 -5.11 -2.68 1.93
CA ALA A 73 -6.06 -3.69 1.49
C ALA A 73 -6.63 -4.48 2.68
N SER A 74 -7.81 -5.07 2.50
CA SER A 74 -8.40 -5.94 3.53
C SER A 74 -7.72 -7.31 3.54
N PHE A 75 -7.53 -7.89 4.73
CA PHE A 75 -7.03 -9.26 4.85
C PHE A 75 -7.92 -10.28 4.12
N PHE A 76 -9.23 -10.01 4.05
CA PHE A 76 -10.26 -10.92 3.54
C PHE A 76 -10.38 -11.00 2.00
N GLU A 77 -9.66 -10.16 1.24
CA GLU A 77 -9.70 -10.21 -0.24
C GLU A 77 -8.78 -11.32 -0.75
N ASP A 78 -9.25 -12.53 -1.06
CA ASP A 78 -8.34 -13.63 -1.46
C ASP A 78 -7.69 -13.45 -2.85
N GLU A 79 -8.20 -12.53 -3.68
CA GLU A 79 -7.71 -12.29 -5.04
C GLU A 79 -6.62 -11.21 -5.07
N SER A 80 -5.44 -11.57 -5.57
CA SER A 80 -4.25 -10.71 -5.52
C SER A 80 -4.45 -9.36 -6.23
N VAL A 81 -5.15 -9.35 -7.36
CA VAL A 81 -5.43 -8.14 -8.15
C VAL A 81 -6.44 -7.23 -7.45
N GLN A 82 -7.49 -7.80 -6.85
CA GLN A 82 -8.45 -7.01 -6.06
C GLN A 82 -7.78 -6.37 -4.85
N LYS A 83 -6.96 -7.12 -4.10
CA LYS A 83 -6.16 -6.58 -2.99
C LYS A 83 -5.33 -5.38 -3.42
N TRP A 84 -4.60 -5.52 -4.52
CA TRP A 84 -3.79 -4.44 -5.06
C TRP A 84 -4.62 -3.22 -5.44
N ASN A 85 -5.70 -3.40 -6.20
CA ASN A 85 -6.55 -2.31 -6.66
C ASN A 85 -7.25 -1.58 -5.49
N THR A 86 -7.73 -2.32 -4.49
CA THR A 86 -8.30 -1.74 -3.26
C THR A 86 -7.23 -0.95 -2.47
N GLY A 87 -6.04 -1.53 -2.30
CA GLY A 87 -4.91 -0.86 -1.67
C GLY A 87 -4.51 0.43 -2.39
N CYS A 88 -4.38 0.38 -3.72
CA CYS A 88 -4.01 1.54 -4.54
C CYS A 88 -5.04 2.67 -4.42
N ARG A 89 -6.33 2.37 -4.53
CA ARG A 89 -7.39 3.39 -4.41
C ARG A 89 -7.38 4.07 -3.04
N ARG A 90 -7.18 3.30 -1.96
CA ARG A 90 -7.12 3.84 -0.60
C ARG A 90 -5.85 4.66 -0.37
N LEU A 91 -4.70 4.18 -0.83
CA LEU A 91 -3.46 4.92 -0.74
C LEU A 91 -3.50 6.22 -1.55
N LYS A 92 -4.09 6.20 -2.75
CA LYS A 92 -4.28 7.39 -3.59
C LYS A 92 -5.04 8.49 -2.85
N ALA A 93 -6.11 8.15 -2.14
CA ALA A 93 -6.86 9.12 -1.34
C ALA A 93 -6.00 9.80 -0.25
N VAL A 94 -4.98 9.12 0.27
CA VAL A 94 -4.04 9.71 1.24
C VAL A 94 -2.97 10.55 0.55
N VAL A 95 -2.46 10.08 -0.58
CA VAL A 95 -1.47 10.82 -1.40
C VAL A 95 -2.06 12.15 -1.89
N ASP A 96 -3.31 12.12 -2.37
CA ASP A 96 -4.02 13.29 -2.91
C ASP A 96 -4.42 14.29 -1.80
N GLU A 97 -4.40 13.88 -0.52
CA GLU A 97 -4.66 14.81 0.58
C GLU A 97 -3.47 15.79 0.71
N PRO A 98 -3.69 17.11 0.63
CA PRO A 98 -2.62 18.08 0.69
C PRO A 98 -1.85 17.98 2.01
N VAL A 99 -0.53 18.06 1.95
CA VAL A 99 0.30 18.09 3.14
C VAL A 99 0.30 19.51 3.72
N PRO A 100 -0.09 19.69 4.99
CA PRO A 100 -0.08 21.01 5.60
C PRO A 100 1.35 21.52 5.83
N GLU A 101 1.49 22.83 5.90
CA GLU A 101 2.73 23.49 6.32
C GLU A 101 3.10 23.05 7.74
N CYS A 102 4.39 22.95 8.01
CA CYS A 102 4.91 22.58 9.30
C CYS A 102 4.56 23.66 10.34
N PRO A 103 3.84 23.31 11.43
CA PRO A 103 3.51 24.28 12.48
C PRO A 103 4.71 24.94 13.17
N ALA A 104 5.87 24.25 13.21
CA ALA A 104 7.07 24.70 13.91
C ALA A 104 7.92 25.65 13.06
N CYS A 105 8.24 25.30 11.81
CA CYS A 105 9.09 26.13 10.93
C CYS A 105 8.33 26.89 9.83
N GLY A 106 7.04 26.60 9.61
CA GLY A 106 6.23 27.23 8.56
C GLY A 106 6.50 26.72 7.13
N GLU A 107 7.44 25.78 6.96
CA GLU A 107 7.78 25.26 5.63
C GLU A 107 6.79 24.18 5.17
N LYS A 108 6.59 24.08 3.85
CA LYS A 108 5.94 22.91 3.24
C LYS A 108 6.91 21.73 3.28
N PRO A 109 6.58 20.64 3.99
CA PRO A 109 7.45 19.48 4.05
C PRO A 109 7.50 18.76 2.70
N VAL A 110 8.62 18.09 2.45
CA VAL A 110 8.81 17.22 1.29
C VAL A 110 8.66 15.77 1.72
N VAL A 111 8.04 14.94 0.88
CA VAL A 111 8.01 13.49 1.09
C VAL A 111 9.35 12.91 0.61
N GLN A 112 10.10 12.28 1.52
CA GLN A 112 11.35 11.58 1.20
C GLN A 112 11.30 10.16 1.77
N THR A 113 11.80 9.18 1.01
CA THR A 113 12.04 7.83 1.53
C THR A 113 13.36 7.81 2.29
N ASP A 114 13.31 7.31 3.51
CA ASP A 114 14.52 7.07 4.28
C ASP A 114 15.35 5.94 3.66
N SER A 115 16.67 6.15 3.54
CA SER A 115 17.58 5.23 2.86
C SER A 115 17.77 3.90 3.57
N GLU A 116 17.45 3.81 4.87
CA GLU A 116 17.58 2.58 5.65
C GLU A 116 16.30 1.73 5.67
N SER A 117 15.14 2.36 5.50
CA SER A 117 13.84 1.70 5.71
C SER A 117 12.90 1.74 4.50
N ASP A 118 13.22 2.49 3.45
CA ASP A 118 12.33 2.80 2.31
C ASP A 118 10.94 3.33 2.74
N ILE A 119 10.81 3.75 4.00
CA ILE A 119 9.58 4.28 4.54
C ILE A 119 9.47 5.75 4.10
N PRO A 120 8.39 6.14 3.40
CA PRO A 120 8.16 7.52 3.03
C PRO A 120 7.82 8.36 4.28
N GLN A 121 8.54 9.47 4.46
CA GLN A 121 8.45 10.39 5.59
C GLN A 121 8.30 11.83 5.13
N LEU A 122 7.74 12.69 5.99
CA LEU A 122 7.70 14.13 5.78
C LEU A 122 8.89 14.81 6.43
N VAL A 123 9.68 15.51 5.62
CA VAL A 123 10.91 16.18 6.05
C VAL A 123 10.76 17.70 5.87
N CYS A 124 11.08 18.45 6.93
CA CYS A 124 11.22 19.92 7.00
C CYS A 124 12.64 20.28 7.47
N SER A 125 13.02 21.55 7.44
CA SER A 125 14.24 22.04 8.11
C SER A 125 14.30 21.71 9.60
N CYS A 126 13.15 21.57 10.24
CA CYS A 126 12.99 21.24 11.64
C CYS A 126 13.07 19.74 11.97
N ASN A 127 13.27 18.88 10.97
CA ASN A 127 13.10 17.44 11.12
C ASN A 127 14.11 16.84 12.10
N GLU A 128 15.35 17.34 12.13
CA GLU A 128 16.39 16.91 13.08
C GLU A 128 16.00 17.15 14.54
N LEU A 129 15.12 18.12 14.80
CA LEU A 129 14.61 18.44 16.13
C LEU A 129 13.38 17.60 16.52
N LEU A 130 12.78 16.90 15.56
CA LEU A 130 11.66 16.00 15.82
C LEU A 130 12.23 14.65 16.29
N SER A 131 11.99 14.28 17.54
CA SER A 131 12.36 12.96 18.09
C SER A 131 12.10 11.81 17.11
N ASN A 132 13.15 11.13 16.62
CA ASN A 132 13.07 10.05 15.64
C ASN A 132 12.41 8.75 16.16
N VAL A 133 11.85 8.77 17.37
CA VAL A 133 11.16 7.63 17.96
C VAL A 133 9.93 7.30 17.11
N GLU A 134 9.96 6.12 16.50
CA GLU A 134 8.92 5.58 15.61
C GLU A 134 8.73 6.40 14.32
N ILE A 135 9.75 6.36 13.46
CA ILE A 135 9.60 6.64 12.02
C ILE A 135 8.36 5.89 11.52
N THR A 136 7.34 6.65 11.11
CA THR A 136 6.06 6.07 10.70
C THR A 136 5.74 6.53 9.30
N ASN A 137 5.39 5.56 8.46
CA ASN A 137 4.98 5.77 7.07
C ASN A 137 3.96 6.92 7.00
N VAL A 138 4.31 7.99 6.29
CA VAL A 138 3.48 9.20 6.18
C VAL A 138 2.05 8.86 5.74
N TYR A 139 1.90 7.90 4.83
CA TYR A 139 0.60 7.49 4.32
C TYR A 139 -0.27 6.84 5.41
N LYS A 140 0.32 6.26 6.45
CA LYS A 140 -0.44 5.68 7.57
C LYS A 140 -0.68 6.67 8.70
N ARG A 141 0.28 7.55 8.98
CA ARG A 141 0.29 8.39 10.19
C ARG A 141 0.61 9.86 9.94
N LYS A 142 0.13 10.45 8.84
CA LYS A 142 0.26 11.88 8.54
C LYS A 142 -0.13 12.81 9.70
N ARG A 143 -1.20 12.49 10.43
CA ARG A 143 -1.64 13.25 11.62
C ARG A 143 -0.64 13.22 12.77
N GLU A 144 0.16 12.16 12.87
CA GLU A 144 1.17 12.01 13.93
C GLU A 144 2.36 12.96 13.69
N TRP A 145 2.79 13.09 12.43
CA TRP A 145 3.78 14.09 12.05
C TRP A 145 3.35 15.52 12.44
N ILE A 146 2.08 15.88 12.15
CA ILE A 146 1.52 17.18 12.53
C ILE A 146 1.55 17.38 14.06
N ARG A 147 1.19 16.36 14.85
CA ARG A 147 1.24 16.42 16.32
C ARG A 147 2.66 16.65 16.83
N ARG A 148 3.65 15.94 16.27
CA ARG A 148 5.06 16.10 16.64
C ARG A 148 5.56 17.52 16.35
N CYS A 149 5.21 18.08 15.20
CA CYS A 149 5.56 19.47 14.86
C CYS A 149 4.91 20.48 15.81
N ASN A 150 3.63 20.29 16.18
CA ASN A 150 2.97 21.14 17.19
C ASN A 150 3.61 21.03 18.58
N ALA A 151 4.11 19.84 18.96
CA ALA A 151 4.85 19.68 20.22
C ALA A 151 6.19 20.42 20.18
N LEU A 152 6.91 20.37 19.05
CA LEU A 152 8.15 21.13 18.86
C LEU A 152 7.90 22.63 18.94
N LYS A 153 6.85 23.13 18.26
CA LYS A 153 6.46 24.54 18.30
C LYS A 153 6.25 25.04 19.73
N ARG A 154 5.48 24.31 20.53
CA ARG A 154 5.25 24.65 21.95
C ARG A 154 6.54 24.73 22.76
N LYS A 155 7.50 23.85 22.50
CA LYS A 155 8.82 23.90 23.16
C LYS A 155 9.60 25.16 22.75
N GLN A 156 9.57 25.51 21.46
CA GLN A 156 10.24 26.71 20.96
C GLN A 156 9.62 27.99 21.52
N ASP A 157 8.28 28.05 21.58
CA ASP A 157 7.55 29.19 22.16
C ASP A 157 7.90 29.36 23.65
N ASN A 158 7.89 28.27 24.43
CA ASN A 158 8.29 28.32 25.84
C ASN A 158 9.73 28.80 26.05
N VAL A 159 10.68 28.45 25.17
CA VAL A 159 12.07 28.92 25.27
C VAL A 159 12.15 30.41 24.99
N LYS A 160 11.45 30.91 23.96
CA LYS A 160 11.40 32.34 23.64
C LYS A 160 10.80 33.16 24.78
N ASP A 161 9.72 32.68 25.40
CA ASP A 161 9.09 33.34 26.53
C ASP A 161 10.06 33.45 27.72
N MET A 162 10.84 32.40 27.99
CA MET A 162 11.87 32.41 29.03
C MET A 162 13.02 33.37 28.71
N GLU A 163 13.49 33.41 27.47
CA GLU A 163 14.54 34.34 27.03
C GLU A 163 14.09 35.80 27.16
N GLN A 164 12.83 36.09 26.83
CA GLN A 164 12.26 37.44 26.99
C GLN A 164 12.19 37.85 28.46
N LEU A 165 11.72 36.97 29.35
CA LEU A 165 11.67 37.25 30.80
C LEU A 165 13.06 37.53 31.40
N ILE A 166 14.10 36.84 30.93
CA ILE A 166 15.48 37.08 31.35
C ILE A 166 16.02 38.40 30.77
N GLY A 167 15.71 38.71 29.51
CA GLY A 167 16.13 39.97 28.87
C GLY A 167 15.48 41.21 29.46
N GLU A 168 14.24 41.12 29.95
CA GLU A 168 13.54 42.22 30.63
C GLU A 168 14.01 42.45 32.09
N THR A 169 14.76 41.51 32.67
CA THR A 169 15.31 41.60 34.03
C THR A 169 16.77 42.07 34.10
N GLN A 170 17.40 42.38 32.96
CA GLN A 170 18.74 43.00 32.85
C GLN A 170 18.65 44.50 32.57
#